data_AF-A0A673IMA3-F1
#
_entry.id   AF-A0A673IMA3-F1
#
_cell.length_a   1.000
_cell.length_b   1.000
_cell.length_c   1.000
_cell.angle_alpha   90.00
_cell.angle_beta   90.00
_cell.angle_gamma   90.00
#
_symmetry.space_group_name_H-M   'P 1'
#
loop_
_entity.id
_entity.type
_entity.pdbx_description
1 polymer ?
#
loop_
_entity_poly.entity_id
_entity_poly.type
_entity_poly.pdbx_seq_one_letter_code
_entity_poly.pdbx_strand_id
1 'polypeptide(L)'
;MRFAVEEINNSTTLLPNVSLGYEIFDHCSNTKNFNSVLSFISKNGSIKPKENLNNYQPKVIALTGPYGSTRTMTIAPLFTMDLIPLVNYGASSYALSNKLHYPSFVRTIPSNKDLIEMIIHIIRWFGWNWVAFIGSQDDYSSDGLKLFNKYINNTGICLAYQEGLSLNANYSLTLKKIDKLNINVIVVFALPQYASKIIKAAIANNIQDKVWIASQHWAMNQQLPREPGIGKIGTVIGITAKLLSLPGFNEFVYKARGTTDVGHNDRAESEVQRKSKTCNQVCDYCSLLTAEEIINENPTLSFAIYAAVYTIAHALHKVLQCHMNEFHKNTVTKPYMLLGEIKKLDFPLSGRQVKYDDNYDPTISYAVVLWRTDVNPPQFEMVGSYEKHPEMYFTIDNSLIRWHNNGYVPFSNCSVECKVGHSRKTEGFHSCCFTCKKCPPNNYVNFSRKYLRWQSMTT
;
A
#
# COMPACT_ATOMS: atom_id res chain seq x y z
N MET A 1 -9.46 -10.84 9.14
CA MET A 1 -9.31 -10.89 10.61
C MET A 1 -10.06 -12.08 11.22
N ARG A 2 -11.40 -12.12 11.15
CA ARG A 2 -12.21 -13.21 11.73
C ARG A 2 -11.76 -14.61 11.28
N PHE A 3 -11.59 -14.79 9.97
CA PHE A 3 -11.04 -16.01 9.38
C PHE A 3 -9.73 -16.47 10.04
N ALA A 4 -8.73 -15.59 10.13
CA ALA A 4 -7.45 -15.91 10.76
C ALA A 4 -7.59 -16.32 12.22
N VAL A 5 -8.47 -15.65 12.98
CA VAL A 5 -8.70 -16.00 14.39
C VAL A 5 -9.35 -17.38 14.51
N GLU A 6 -10.32 -17.72 13.66
CA GLU A 6 -10.94 -19.06 13.66
C GLU A 6 -9.91 -20.14 13.30
N GLU A 7 -9.06 -19.88 12.31
CA GLU A 7 -7.98 -20.80 11.92
C GLU A 7 -6.96 -21.02 13.06
N ILE A 8 -6.55 -19.95 13.73
CA ILE A 8 -5.63 -20.03 14.88
C ILE A 8 -6.27 -20.77 16.05
N ASN A 9 -7.54 -20.48 16.37
CA ASN A 9 -8.25 -21.15 17.47
C ASN A 9 -8.49 -22.65 17.21
N ASN A 10 -8.53 -23.06 15.95
CA ASN A 10 -8.61 -24.47 15.55
C ASN A 10 -7.23 -25.13 15.43
N SER A 11 -6.13 -24.39 15.61
CA SER A 11 -4.78 -24.93 15.55
C SER A 11 -4.43 -25.72 16.81
N THR A 12 -3.83 -26.90 16.65
CA THR A 12 -3.25 -27.68 17.75
C THR A 12 -1.80 -27.30 18.04
N THR A 13 -1.14 -26.57 17.14
CA THR A 13 0.28 -26.22 17.23
C THR A 13 0.49 -24.77 17.65
N LEU A 14 -0.33 -23.85 17.14
CA LEU A 14 -0.25 -22.43 17.48
C LEU A 14 -1.30 -22.13 18.55
N LEU A 15 -0.83 -21.60 19.68
CA LEU A 15 -1.67 -21.28 20.85
C LEU A 15 -2.56 -22.45 21.35
N PRO A 16 -2.01 -23.66 21.58
CA PRO A 16 -2.81 -24.79 22.09
C PRO A 16 -3.45 -24.44 23.44
N ASN A 17 -4.73 -24.78 23.61
CA ASN A 17 -5.54 -24.48 24.80
C ASN A 17 -5.71 -22.98 25.10
N VAL A 18 -5.43 -22.10 24.14
CA VAL A 18 -5.62 -20.65 24.26
C VAL A 18 -6.51 -20.18 23.13
N SER A 19 -7.64 -19.56 23.47
CA SER A 19 -8.55 -18.98 22.48
C SER A 19 -8.32 -17.49 22.34
N LEU A 20 -8.04 -17.04 21.13
CA LEU A 20 -7.99 -15.63 20.76
C LEU A 20 -9.41 -15.07 20.65
N GLY A 21 -9.70 -14.05 21.46
CA GLY A 21 -10.87 -13.19 21.30
C GLY A 21 -10.54 -11.94 20.48
N TYR A 22 -11.57 -11.25 20.00
CA TYR A 22 -11.43 -9.96 19.34
C TYR A 22 -12.61 -9.05 19.64
N GLU A 23 -12.36 -7.74 19.55
CA GLU A 23 -13.37 -6.70 19.55
C GLU A 23 -13.05 -5.77 18.36
N ILE A 24 -14.00 -5.64 17.42
CA ILE A 24 -13.80 -4.90 16.17
C ILE A 24 -14.71 -3.69 16.17
N PHE A 25 -14.13 -2.54 15.82
CA PHE A 25 -14.86 -1.30 15.61
C PHE A 25 -14.63 -0.78 14.20
N ASP A 26 -15.67 -0.20 13.60
CA ASP A 26 -15.46 0.65 12.44
C ASP A 26 -15.07 2.06 12.89
N HIS A 27 -13.92 2.49 12.38
CA HIS A 27 -13.35 3.82 12.58
C HIS A 27 -13.95 4.88 11.62
N CYS A 28 -14.82 4.47 10.69
CA CYS A 28 -15.51 5.30 9.69
C CYS A 28 -14.57 6.18 8.86
N SER A 29 -13.30 5.79 8.73
CA SER A 29 -12.23 6.61 8.13
C SER A 29 -12.11 8.04 8.71
N ASN A 30 -12.60 8.27 9.93
CA ASN A 30 -12.72 9.60 10.55
C ASN A 30 -11.75 9.73 11.74
N THR A 31 -10.84 10.71 11.68
CA THR A 31 -9.85 10.99 12.74
C THR A 31 -10.48 11.46 14.05
N LYS A 32 -11.76 11.86 14.05
CA LYS A 32 -12.49 12.30 15.24
C LYS A 32 -13.16 11.16 16.02
N ASN A 33 -13.07 9.92 15.54
CA ASN A 33 -13.73 8.77 16.17
C ASN A 33 -12.91 8.16 17.32
N PHE A 34 -12.64 8.96 18.37
CA PHE A 34 -11.80 8.55 19.49
C PHE A 34 -12.48 7.56 20.45
N ASN A 35 -13.82 7.51 20.50
CA ASN A 35 -14.53 6.72 21.50
C ASN A 35 -14.15 5.23 21.49
N SER A 36 -14.02 4.62 20.30
CA SER A 36 -13.58 3.22 20.16
C SER A 36 -12.13 3.01 20.62
N VAL A 37 -11.25 3.95 20.29
CA VAL A 37 -9.83 3.89 20.66
C VAL A 37 -9.65 4.03 22.18
N LEU A 38 -10.35 4.98 22.79
CA LEU A 38 -10.34 5.20 24.23
C LEU A 38 -10.91 4.00 24.99
N SER A 39 -11.92 3.31 24.45
CA SER A 39 -12.45 2.07 25.01
C SER A 39 -11.38 0.99 25.19
N PHE A 40 -10.48 0.82 24.21
CA PHE A 40 -9.41 -0.19 24.25
C PHE A 40 -8.34 0.06 25.30
N ILE A 41 -8.06 1.33 25.60
CA ILE A 41 -7.11 1.72 26.66
C ILE A 41 -7.82 2.02 28.00
N SER A 42 -9.14 1.84 28.06
CA SER A 42 -9.89 2.04 29.30
C SER A 42 -9.81 0.80 30.21
N LYS A 43 -9.86 1.04 31.52
CA LYS A 43 -10.10 0.01 32.53
C LYS A 43 -11.39 0.36 33.27
N ASN A 44 -12.37 -0.54 33.21
CA ASN A 44 -13.73 -0.32 33.74
C ASN A 44 -14.36 1.00 33.26
N GLY A 45 -14.16 1.36 31.97
CA GLY A 45 -14.71 2.59 31.39
C GLY A 45 -14.00 3.90 31.77
N SER A 46 -12.88 3.81 32.51
CA SER A 46 -12.07 4.98 32.89
C SER A 46 -10.64 4.88 32.36
N ILE A 47 -10.07 6.00 31.94
CA ILE A 47 -8.65 6.15 31.62
C ILE A 47 -8.03 6.94 32.75
N LYS A 48 -7.09 6.34 33.48
CA LYS A 48 -6.46 6.97 34.65
C LYS A 48 -5.00 7.32 34.34
N PRO A 49 -4.50 8.50 34.75
CA PRO A 49 -3.07 8.80 34.75
C PRO A 49 -2.31 7.70 35.52
N LYS A 50 -1.14 7.31 35.02
CA LYS A 50 -0.40 6.18 35.56
C LYS A 50 0.45 6.59 36.76
N GLU A 51 0.30 5.90 37.89
CA GLU A 51 1.25 5.97 39.01
C GLU A 51 2.32 4.86 38.94
N ASN A 52 2.01 3.70 38.33
CA ASN A 52 2.95 2.57 38.21
C ASN A 52 2.62 1.66 37.01
N LEU A 53 3.60 1.40 36.13
CA LEU A 53 3.43 0.58 34.91
C LEU A 53 3.17 -0.91 35.21
N ASN A 54 3.55 -1.40 36.39
CA ASN A 54 3.49 -2.83 36.71
C ASN A 54 2.09 -3.37 37.03
N ASN A 55 1.14 -2.52 37.42
CA ASN A 55 -0.20 -2.93 37.88
C ASN A 55 -1.32 -2.67 36.87
N TYR A 56 -0.97 -2.22 35.66
CA TYR A 56 -1.94 -1.91 34.62
C TYR A 56 -2.08 -3.08 33.64
N GLN A 57 -3.32 -3.51 33.43
CA GLN A 57 -3.69 -4.51 32.43
C GLN A 57 -4.75 -3.87 31.53
N PRO A 58 -4.38 -3.49 30.29
CA PRO A 58 -5.34 -2.93 29.34
C PRO A 58 -6.39 -3.95 28.93
N LYS A 59 -7.51 -3.46 28.40
CA LYS A 59 -8.58 -4.32 27.86
C LYS A 59 -8.09 -5.21 26.71
N VAL A 60 -7.11 -4.72 25.95
CA VAL A 60 -6.51 -5.41 24.79
C VAL A 60 -4.99 -5.52 24.94
N ILE A 61 -4.42 -6.63 24.49
CA ILE A 61 -2.96 -6.87 24.51
C ILE A 61 -2.25 -6.45 23.22
N ALA A 62 -2.99 -6.23 22.14
CA ALA A 62 -2.52 -5.78 20.84
C ALA A 62 -3.67 -5.15 20.06
N LEU A 63 -3.35 -4.30 19.08
CA LEU A 63 -4.34 -3.68 18.19
C LEU A 63 -3.93 -3.89 16.72
N THR A 64 -4.91 -4.11 15.85
CA THR A 64 -4.71 -4.17 14.39
C THR A 64 -5.52 -3.06 13.68
N GLY A 65 -4.88 -2.39 12.72
CA GLY A 65 -5.42 -1.19 12.05
C GLY A 65 -5.13 0.12 12.80
N PRO A 66 -5.82 1.22 12.47
CA PRO A 66 -6.81 1.39 11.41
C PRO A 66 -6.15 1.48 10.02
N TYR A 67 -6.97 1.53 8.97
CA TYR A 67 -6.52 1.82 7.62
C TYR A 67 -6.12 3.30 7.44
N GLY A 68 -4.97 3.52 6.79
CA GLY A 68 -4.47 4.84 6.42
C GLY A 68 -3.55 5.49 7.46
N SER A 69 -2.48 6.12 6.97
CA SER A 69 -1.42 6.72 7.79
C SER A 69 -1.91 7.83 8.71
N THR A 70 -2.72 8.78 8.22
CA THR A 70 -3.22 9.90 9.03
C THR A 70 -4.03 9.45 10.25
N ARG A 71 -4.94 8.49 10.05
CA ARG A 71 -5.76 7.94 11.15
C ARG A 71 -4.88 7.21 12.16
N THR A 72 -3.93 6.43 11.66
CA THR A 72 -2.98 5.70 12.50
C THR A 72 -2.11 6.64 13.33
N MET A 73 -1.54 7.69 12.71
CA MET A 73 -0.72 8.69 13.41
C MET A 73 -1.50 9.46 14.47
N THR A 74 -2.81 9.64 14.28
CA THR A 74 -3.68 10.30 15.26
C THR A 74 -3.85 9.47 16.54
N ILE A 75 -3.87 8.14 16.43
CA ILE A 75 -4.18 7.25 17.56
C ILE A 75 -2.94 6.54 18.15
N ALA A 76 -1.87 6.39 17.37
CA ALA A 76 -0.68 5.65 17.76
C ALA A 76 -0.04 6.16 19.07
N PRO A 77 0.00 7.48 19.36
CA PRO A 77 0.52 7.97 20.65
C PRO A 77 -0.25 7.41 21.85
N LEU A 78 -1.56 7.18 21.74
CA LEU A 78 -2.37 6.66 22.84
C LEU A 78 -1.98 5.22 23.22
N PHE A 79 -1.69 4.37 22.23
CA PHE A 79 -1.25 2.99 22.45
C PHE A 79 0.23 2.89 22.82
N THR A 80 1.03 3.82 22.31
CA THR A 80 2.46 3.94 22.62
C THR A 80 2.70 4.12 24.13
N MET A 81 1.83 4.87 24.82
CA MET A 81 1.96 5.08 26.26
C MET A 81 1.99 3.77 27.06
N ASP A 82 1.27 2.75 26.62
CA ASP A 82 1.17 1.41 27.24
C ASP A 82 2.05 0.36 26.55
N LEU A 83 2.84 0.77 25.56
CA LEU A 83 3.57 -0.14 24.67
C LEU A 83 2.66 -1.23 24.09
N ILE A 84 1.39 -0.89 23.84
CA ILE A 84 0.47 -1.80 23.16
C ILE A 84 0.93 -1.91 21.71
N PRO A 85 1.30 -3.12 21.23
CA PRO A 85 1.73 -3.30 19.86
C PRO A 85 0.57 -2.98 18.92
N LEU A 86 0.76 -1.95 18.10
CA LEU A 86 -0.15 -1.54 17.04
C LEU A 86 0.33 -2.21 15.75
N VAL A 87 -0.11 -3.45 15.51
CA VAL A 87 0.26 -4.27 14.33
C VAL A 87 -0.64 -3.89 13.15
N ASN A 88 -0.21 -2.88 12.41
CA ASN A 88 -1.02 -2.19 11.42
C ASN A 88 -0.88 -2.78 10.01
N TYR A 89 -2.01 -3.02 9.34
CA TYR A 89 -2.05 -3.60 7.99
C TYR A 89 -2.17 -2.58 6.85
N GLY A 90 -2.36 -1.29 7.15
CA GLY A 90 -2.84 -0.30 6.17
C GLY A 90 -2.21 1.09 6.24
N ALA A 91 -1.19 1.30 7.07
CA ALA A 91 -0.47 2.56 7.24
C ALA A 91 0.99 2.40 6.82
N SER A 92 1.31 2.89 5.62
CA SER A 92 2.65 2.73 5.02
C SER A 92 3.53 3.98 5.12
N SER A 93 3.06 5.09 5.71
CA SER A 93 3.91 6.29 5.89
C SER A 93 5.21 5.94 6.61
N TYR A 94 6.35 6.38 6.07
CA TYR A 94 7.67 6.09 6.64
C TYR A 94 7.91 6.84 7.97
N ALA A 95 7.14 7.90 8.25
CA ALA A 95 7.17 8.56 9.56
C ALA A 95 6.87 7.60 10.73
N LEU A 96 6.01 6.59 10.51
CA LEU A 96 5.65 5.58 11.52
C LEU A 96 6.79 4.58 11.83
N SER A 97 7.83 4.53 11.00
CA SER A 97 9.03 3.73 11.25
C SER A 97 9.92 4.34 12.35
N ASN A 98 9.72 5.61 12.73
CA ASN A 98 10.49 6.26 13.78
C ASN A 98 10.13 5.73 15.17
N LYS A 99 10.97 4.84 15.73
CA LYS A 99 10.73 4.22 17.04
C LYS A 99 10.93 5.11 18.25
N LEU A 100 11.52 6.30 18.08
CA LEU A 100 11.51 7.31 19.14
C LEU A 100 10.10 7.91 19.32
N HIS A 101 9.34 8.04 18.22
CA HIS A 101 7.97 8.59 18.26
C HIS A 101 6.89 7.50 18.37
N TYR A 102 7.14 6.34 17.76
CA TYR A 102 6.17 5.24 17.65
C TYR A 102 6.82 3.89 18.05
N PRO A 103 7.29 3.73 19.30
CA PRO A 103 8.03 2.54 19.76
C PRO A 103 7.22 1.24 19.70
N SER A 104 5.88 1.31 19.81
CA SER A 104 5.00 0.13 19.73
C SER A 104 4.32 -0.07 18.38
N PHE A 105 4.65 0.75 17.38
CA PHE A 105 4.11 0.58 16.03
C PHE A 105 4.84 -0.54 15.28
N VAL A 106 4.07 -1.46 14.71
CA VAL A 106 4.53 -2.57 13.88
C VAL A 106 3.65 -2.59 12.64
N ARG A 107 4.15 -2.97 11.47
CA ARG A 107 3.27 -3.08 10.30
C ARG A 107 3.50 -4.33 9.49
N THR A 108 2.45 -4.80 8.82
CA THR A 108 2.47 -5.97 7.92
C THR A 108 2.29 -5.58 6.46
N ILE A 109 2.35 -4.28 6.19
CA ILE A 109 2.43 -3.69 4.85
C ILE A 109 3.80 -3.00 4.71
N PRO A 110 4.47 -3.05 3.55
CA PRO A 110 5.76 -2.38 3.40
C PRO A 110 5.63 -0.85 3.44
N SER A 111 6.77 -0.18 3.64
CA SER A 111 6.84 1.27 3.73
C SER A 111 6.56 1.98 2.41
N ASN A 112 6.19 3.25 2.51
CA ASN A 112 6.30 4.21 1.41
C ASN A 112 7.74 4.32 0.89
N LYS A 113 8.75 4.20 1.76
CA LYS A 113 10.16 4.12 1.33
C LYS A 113 10.35 3.07 0.25
N ASP A 114 9.85 1.85 0.47
CA ASP A 114 10.04 0.73 -0.44
C ASP A 114 9.17 0.88 -1.70
N LEU A 115 7.94 1.39 -1.55
CA LEU A 115 7.06 1.66 -2.69
C LEU A 115 7.60 2.77 -3.61
N ILE A 116 8.21 3.82 -3.04
CA ILE A 116 8.81 4.90 -3.81
C ILE A 116 10.11 4.44 -4.49
N GLU A 117 10.95 3.64 -3.82
CA GLU A 117 12.09 2.97 -4.45
C GLU A 117 11.62 2.18 -5.68
N MET A 118 10.55 1.40 -5.54
CA MET A 118 9.94 0.63 -6.63
C MET A 118 9.45 1.51 -7.79
N ILE A 119 8.72 2.59 -7.50
CA ILE A 119 8.27 3.54 -8.53
C ILE A 119 9.45 4.12 -9.31
N ILE A 120 10.54 4.48 -8.62
CA ILE A 120 11.74 5.02 -9.26
C ILE A 120 12.43 3.96 -10.12
N HIS A 121 12.46 2.70 -9.68
CA HIS A 121 12.98 1.59 -10.50
C HIS A 121 12.18 1.43 -11.80
N ILE A 122 10.84 1.49 -11.74
CA ILE A 122 9.98 1.46 -12.93
C ILE A 122 10.30 2.65 -13.87
N ILE A 123 10.38 3.87 -13.33
CA ILE A 123 10.67 5.08 -14.14
C ILE A 123 12.03 4.95 -14.84
N ARG A 124 13.06 4.48 -14.13
CA ARG A 124 14.40 4.28 -14.69
C ARG A 124 14.44 3.15 -15.71
N TRP A 125 13.71 2.07 -15.48
CA TRP A 125 13.64 0.92 -16.38
C TRP A 125 13.20 1.33 -17.80
N PHE A 126 12.20 2.20 -17.89
CA PHE A 126 11.70 2.71 -19.17
C PHE A 126 12.39 3.99 -19.66
N GLY A 127 13.44 4.44 -18.96
CA GLY A 127 14.26 5.58 -19.38
C GLY A 127 13.55 6.95 -19.29
N TRP A 128 12.47 7.03 -18.49
CA TRP A 128 11.70 8.27 -18.31
C TRP A 128 12.40 9.23 -17.35
N ASN A 129 12.31 10.53 -17.61
CA ASN A 129 12.87 11.56 -16.72
C ASN A 129 11.99 12.80 -16.48
N TRP A 130 10.80 12.85 -17.09
CA TRP A 130 9.85 13.95 -16.95
C TRP A 130 8.51 13.40 -16.53
N VAL A 131 8.18 13.55 -15.25
CA VAL A 131 7.03 12.88 -14.62
C VAL A 131 6.20 13.84 -13.79
N ALA A 132 4.92 13.52 -13.60
CA ALA A 132 4.04 14.16 -12.62
C ALA A 132 3.85 13.27 -11.39
N PHE A 133 3.67 13.89 -10.22
CA PHE A 133 3.30 13.20 -8.99
C PHE A 133 2.03 13.83 -8.41
N ILE A 134 0.92 13.10 -8.44
CA ILE A 134 -0.34 13.53 -7.87
C ILE A 134 -0.72 12.62 -6.71
N GLY A 135 -1.17 13.19 -5.60
CA GLY A 135 -1.50 12.42 -4.39
C GLY A 135 -2.67 12.99 -3.63
N SER A 136 -3.21 12.25 -2.66
CA SER A 136 -4.27 12.77 -1.79
C SER A 136 -3.73 13.72 -0.72
N GLN A 137 -4.59 14.56 -0.15
CA GLN A 137 -4.21 15.45 0.96
C GLN A 137 -4.20 14.69 2.30
N ASP A 138 -3.22 13.80 2.48
CA ASP A 138 -3.03 12.99 3.69
C ASP A 138 -1.54 12.67 3.95
N ASP A 139 -1.26 12.11 5.14
CA ASP A 139 0.10 11.76 5.57
C ASP A 139 0.70 10.58 4.82
N TYR A 140 -0.13 9.77 4.13
CA TYR A 140 0.36 8.73 3.24
C TYR A 140 1.01 9.37 2.01
N SER A 141 0.30 10.28 1.35
CA SER A 141 0.74 10.86 0.09
C SER A 141 1.77 11.95 0.27
N SER A 142 1.66 12.75 1.34
CA SER A 142 2.66 13.77 1.69
C SER A 142 4.02 13.14 1.97
N ASP A 143 4.05 12.03 2.72
CA ASP A 143 5.26 11.26 2.98
C ASP A 143 5.83 10.66 1.68
N GLY A 144 4.97 10.05 0.84
CA GLY A 144 5.37 9.53 -0.47
C GLY A 144 6.02 10.58 -1.37
N LEU A 145 5.44 11.78 -1.47
CA LEU A 145 6.00 12.88 -2.26
C LEU A 145 7.36 13.37 -1.71
N LYS A 146 7.51 13.45 -0.38
CA LYS A 146 8.79 13.82 0.25
C LYS A 146 9.87 12.80 -0.06
N LEU A 147 9.56 11.51 0.06
CA LEU A 147 10.48 10.42 -0.27
C LEU A 147 10.81 10.40 -1.77
N PHE A 148 9.83 10.64 -2.64
CA PHE A 148 10.04 10.71 -4.09
C PHE A 148 11.06 11.79 -4.43
N ASN A 149 10.84 13.03 -3.95
CA ASN A 149 11.77 14.15 -4.14
C ASN A 149 13.17 13.85 -3.59
N LYS A 150 13.25 13.18 -2.43
CA LYS A 150 14.53 12.77 -1.84
C LYS A 150 15.28 11.76 -2.72
N TYR A 151 14.58 10.77 -3.25
CA TYR A 151 15.18 9.63 -3.94
C TYR A 151 15.43 9.86 -5.43
N ILE A 152 14.72 10.79 -6.07
CA ILE A 152 15.05 11.20 -7.44
C ILE A 152 16.31 12.06 -7.52
N ASN A 153 16.81 12.58 -6.39
CA ASN A 153 18.01 13.40 -6.38
C ASN A 153 19.20 12.63 -6.96
N ASN A 154 19.94 13.23 -7.90
CA ASN A 154 21.04 12.60 -8.64
C ASN A 154 20.67 11.38 -9.51
N THR A 155 19.38 11.09 -9.73
CA THR A 155 18.94 10.01 -10.65
C THR A 155 18.78 10.48 -12.10
N GLY A 156 18.70 11.80 -12.31
CA GLY A 156 18.36 12.41 -13.60
C GLY A 156 16.86 12.55 -13.86
N ILE A 157 16.00 12.02 -12.98
CA ILE A 157 14.54 12.20 -13.03
C ILE A 157 14.18 13.58 -12.47
N CYS A 158 13.28 14.28 -13.16
CA CYS A 158 12.67 15.53 -12.73
C CYS A 158 11.18 15.37 -12.47
N LEU A 159 10.74 15.97 -11.35
CA LEU A 159 9.33 16.17 -11.07
C LEU A 159 8.86 17.45 -11.76
N ALA A 160 8.15 17.30 -12.87
CA ALA A 160 7.66 18.38 -13.72
C ALA A 160 6.43 19.08 -13.13
N TYR A 161 5.58 18.30 -12.47
CA TYR A 161 4.35 18.78 -11.87
C TYR A 161 4.02 17.96 -10.63
N GLN A 162 3.52 18.62 -9.60
CA GLN A 162 3.01 17.96 -8.40
C GLN A 162 1.71 18.61 -7.93
N GLU A 163 0.79 17.81 -7.42
CA GLU A 163 -0.46 18.33 -6.86
C GLU A 163 -1.04 17.43 -5.77
N GLY A 164 -1.51 18.06 -4.68
CA GLY A 164 -2.29 17.43 -3.63
C GLY A 164 -3.78 17.58 -3.92
N LEU A 165 -4.43 16.47 -4.30
CA LEU A 165 -5.82 16.40 -4.69
C LEU A 165 -6.75 16.60 -3.48
N SER A 166 -7.74 17.47 -3.64
CA SER A 166 -8.86 17.61 -2.70
C SER A 166 -10.07 16.81 -3.20
N LEU A 167 -10.74 16.10 -2.29
CA LEU A 167 -11.84 15.18 -2.60
C LEU A 167 -12.97 15.83 -3.41
N ASN A 168 -13.25 17.12 -3.19
CA ASN A 168 -14.36 17.85 -3.81
C ASN A 168 -13.90 18.81 -4.91
N ALA A 169 -12.63 18.77 -5.31
CA ALA A 169 -12.12 19.64 -6.35
C ALA A 169 -12.45 19.12 -7.76
N ASN A 170 -12.50 20.05 -8.71
CA ASN A 170 -12.53 19.71 -10.14
C ASN A 170 -11.10 19.52 -10.65
N TYR A 171 -10.80 18.31 -11.13
CA TYR A 171 -9.47 17.95 -11.62
C TYR A 171 -9.20 18.29 -13.10
N SER A 172 -10.15 18.88 -13.82
CA SER A 172 -9.95 19.32 -15.21
C SER A 172 -8.75 20.24 -15.38
N LEU A 173 -8.52 21.17 -14.44
CA LEU A 173 -7.40 22.10 -14.50
C LEU A 173 -6.06 21.38 -14.30
N THR A 174 -6.00 20.44 -13.36
CA THR A 174 -4.84 19.57 -13.12
C THR A 174 -4.44 18.82 -14.38
N LEU A 175 -5.41 18.15 -15.01
CA LEU A 175 -5.18 17.34 -16.20
C LEU A 175 -4.77 18.19 -17.41
N LYS A 176 -5.41 19.35 -17.62
CA LYS A 176 -5.02 20.30 -18.68
C LYS A 176 -3.59 20.83 -18.50
N LYS A 177 -3.15 21.05 -17.25
CA LYS A 177 -1.75 21.45 -16.97
C LYS A 177 -0.78 20.32 -17.31
N ILE A 178 -1.09 19.09 -16.92
CA ILE A 178 -0.28 17.91 -17.23
C ILE A 178 -0.09 17.76 -18.75
N ASP A 179 -1.17 17.89 -19.53
CA ASP A 179 -1.11 17.84 -21.00
C ASP A 179 -0.32 19.00 -21.59
N LYS A 180 -0.56 20.23 -21.12
CA LYS A 180 0.18 21.41 -21.59
C LYS A 180 1.68 21.31 -21.35
N LEU A 181 2.09 20.61 -20.29
CA LEU A 181 3.50 20.36 -19.95
C LEU A 181 4.10 19.13 -20.66
N ASN A 182 3.35 18.49 -21.56
CA ASN A 182 3.73 17.27 -22.27
C ASN A 182 4.22 16.16 -21.33
N ILE A 183 3.59 16.03 -20.16
CA ILE A 183 3.91 14.98 -19.20
C ILE A 183 3.09 13.75 -19.57
N ASN A 184 3.77 12.64 -19.87
CA ASN A 184 3.11 11.39 -20.27
C ASN A 184 3.08 10.36 -19.14
N VAL A 185 4.02 10.40 -18.21
CA VAL A 185 4.08 9.49 -17.05
C VAL A 185 3.60 10.21 -15.79
N ILE A 186 2.55 9.67 -15.17
CA ILE A 186 1.86 10.26 -14.02
C ILE A 186 1.86 9.24 -12.88
N VAL A 187 2.58 9.53 -11.80
CA VAL A 187 2.51 8.78 -10.55
C VAL A 187 1.27 9.24 -9.78
N VAL A 188 0.33 8.33 -9.55
CA VAL A 188 -0.86 8.60 -8.74
C VAL A 188 -0.72 7.87 -7.41
N PHE A 189 -0.20 8.61 -6.44
CA PHE A 189 0.07 8.13 -5.09
C PHE A 189 -1.02 8.64 -4.15
N ALA A 190 -2.21 8.02 -4.23
CA ALA A 190 -3.41 8.51 -3.54
C ALA A 190 -4.26 7.36 -2.99
N LEU A 191 -5.14 7.68 -2.04
CA LEU A 191 -6.16 6.76 -1.57
C LEU A 191 -7.21 6.46 -2.67
N PRO A 192 -7.91 5.30 -2.62
CA PRO A 192 -8.76 4.81 -3.71
C PRO A 192 -9.83 5.80 -4.18
N GLN A 193 -10.44 6.53 -3.26
CA GLN A 193 -11.49 7.51 -3.55
C GLN A 193 -10.98 8.71 -4.36
N TYR A 194 -9.71 9.13 -4.16
CA TYR A 194 -9.10 10.20 -4.94
C TYR A 194 -8.68 9.70 -6.32
N ALA A 195 -8.04 8.51 -6.35
CA ALA A 195 -7.65 7.85 -7.60
C ALA A 195 -8.86 7.63 -8.51
N SER A 196 -9.98 7.16 -7.97
CA SER A 196 -11.21 6.96 -8.73
C SER A 196 -11.71 8.26 -9.36
N LYS A 197 -11.76 9.36 -8.60
CA LYS A 197 -12.20 10.66 -9.12
C LYS A 197 -11.26 11.22 -10.19
N ILE A 198 -9.94 11.11 -10.04
CA ILE A 198 -8.99 11.63 -11.05
C ILE A 198 -9.03 10.81 -12.34
N ILE A 199 -9.14 9.48 -12.25
CA ILE A 199 -9.27 8.61 -13.43
C ILE A 199 -10.58 8.90 -14.18
N LYS A 200 -11.71 9.01 -13.47
CA LYS A 200 -12.99 9.40 -14.09
C LYS A 200 -12.93 10.80 -14.71
N ALA A 201 -12.25 11.74 -14.07
CA ALA A 201 -12.02 13.06 -14.64
C ALA A 201 -11.13 13.00 -15.90
N ALA A 202 -10.11 12.14 -15.93
CA ALA A 202 -9.27 11.94 -17.12
C ALA A 202 -10.09 11.44 -18.32
N ILE A 203 -10.97 10.47 -18.09
CA ILE A 203 -11.94 9.98 -19.10
C ILE A 203 -12.83 11.14 -19.56
N ALA A 204 -13.46 11.87 -18.64
CA ALA A 204 -14.39 12.95 -18.97
C ALA A 204 -13.74 14.15 -19.70
N ASN A 205 -12.43 14.36 -19.51
CA ASN A 205 -11.67 15.42 -20.16
C ASN A 205 -10.93 14.94 -21.42
N ASN A 206 -11.19 13.71 -21.89
CA ASN A 206 -10.55 13.11 -23.07
C ASN A 206 -9.01 13.12 -23.01
N ILE A 207 -8.45 12.89 -21.82
CA ILE A 207 -7.01 12.69 -21.64
C ILE A 207 -6.65 11.34 -22.26
N GLN A 208 -5.63 11.33 -23.11
CA GLN A 208 -5.25 10.15 -23.89
C GLN A 208 -3.75 9.86 -23.79
N ASP A 209 -3.38 8.62 -24.11
CA ASP A 209 -2.00 8.18 -24.33
C ASP A 209 -1.03 8.43 -23.16
N LYS A 210 -1.53 8.42 -21.93
CA LYS A 210 -0.71 8.54 -20.72
C LYS A 210 -0.29 7.18 -20.16
N VAL A 211 0.71 7.22 -19.28
CA VAL A 211 1.10 6.10 -18.43
C VAL A 211 0.78 6.48 -16.98
N TRP A 212 -0.15 5.76 -16.38
CA TRP A 212 -0.58 5.95 -15.00
C TRP A 212 0.11 4.92 -14.11
N ILE A 213 1.02 5.37 -13.24
CA ILE A 213 1.64 4.52 -12.23
C ILE A 213 0.75 4.52 -10.99
N ALA A 214 0.04 3.41 -10.78
CA ALA A 214 -0.90 3.22 -9.69
C ALA A 214 -0.23 2.67 -8.43
N SER A 215 -0.32 3.42 -7.33
CA SER A 215 0.17 2.97 -6.03
C SER A 215 -0.66 1.83 -5.43
N GLN A 216 -0.08 1.10 -4.47
CA GLN A 216 -0.65 -0.12 -3.89
C GLN A 216 -2.12 -0.04 -3.47
N HIS A 217 -2.57 1.10 -2.94
CA HIS A 217 -3.94 1.20 -2.43
C HIS A 217 -5.03 1.09 -3.50
N TRP A 218 -4.73 1.44 -4.76
CA TRP A 218 -5.75 1.50 -5.81
C TRP A 218 -5.39 0.72 -7.08
N ALA A 219 -4.16 0.21 -7.18
CA ALA A 219 -3.68 -0.60 -8.30
C ALA A 219 -4.57 -1.81 -8.63
N MET A 220 -5.23 -2.42 -7.65
CA MET A 220 -6.12 -3.59 -7.83
C MET A 220 -7.62 -3.24 -7.68
N ASN A 221 -8.00 -1.98 -7.96
CA ASN A 221 -9.40 -1.56 -7.89
C ASN A 221 -10.25 -2.30 -8.94
N GLN A 222 -11.25 -3.05 -8.51
CA GLN A 222 -12.05 -3.91 -9.40
C GLN A 222 -13.05 -3.14 -10.29
N GLN A 223 -13.37 -1.90 -9.94
CA GLN A 223 -14.42 -1.11 -10.61
C GLN A 223 -13.84 -0.17 -11.67
N LEU A 224 -12.70 0.48 -11.40
CA LEU A 224 -12.10 1.46 -12.31
C LEU A 224 -11.73 0.91 -13.70
N PRO A 225 -11.18 -0.31 -13.84
CA PRO A 225 -10.95 -0.93 -15.14
C PRO A 225 -12.24 -1.18 -15.95
N ARG A 226 -13.42 -1.12 -15.33
CA ARG A 226 -14.74 -1.32 -15.97
C ARG A 226 -15.40 -0.01 -16.36
N GLU A 227 -14.82 1.14 -16.01
CA GLU A 227 -15.40 2.44 -16.32
C GLU A 227 -15.43 2.68 -17.84
N PRO A 228 -16.56 3.11 -18.42
CA PRO A 228 -16.65 3.40 -19.84
C PRO A 228 -15.60 4.43 -20.27
N GLY A 229 -14.80 4.10 -21.29
CA GLY A 229 -13.74 4.97 -21.80
C GLY A 229 -12.39 4.84 -21.10
N ILE A 230 -12.24 3.94 -20.12
CA ILE A 230 -10.95 3.67 -19.46
C ILE A 230 -9.84 3.27 -20.45
N GLY A 231 -10.14 2.56 -21.53
CA GLY A 231 -9.15 2.20 -22.54
C GLY A 231 -8.49 3.41 -23.22
N LYS A 232 -9.14 4.58 -23.22
CA LYS A 232 -8.65 5.79 -23.90
C LYS A 232 -7.57 6.53 -23.14
N ILE A 233 -7.49 6.39 -21.81
CA ILE A 233 -6.56 7.19 -20.99
C ILE A 233 -5.10 6.74 -21.12
N GLY A 234 -4.86 5.62 -21.81
CA GLY A 234 -3.56 5.01 -22.02
C GLY A 234 -3.33 3.79 -21.12
N THR A 235 -2.08 3.60 -20.67
CA THR A 235 -1.63 2.40 -19.96
C THR A 235 -1.63 2.62 -18.45
N VAL A 236 -2.22 1.71 -17.68
CA VAL A 236 -2.15 1.74 -16.21
C VAL A 236 -1.24 0.62 -15.71
N ILE A 237 -0.15 1.01 -15.04
CA ILE A 237 0.80 0.11 -14.40
C ILE A 237 0.60 0.22 -12.90
N GLY A 238 0.07 -0.83 -12.28
CA GLY A 238 -0.10 -0.93 -10.84
C GLY A 238 1.08 -1.58 -10.14
N ILE A 239 1.30 -1.15 -8.91
CA ILE A 239 2.18 -1.83 -7.95
C ILE A 239 1.28 -2.38 -6.87
N THR A 240 1.39 -3.66 -6.53
CA THR A 240 0.61 -4.26 -5.45
C THR A 240 1.49 -5.24 -4.68
N ALA A 241 1.15 -5.53 -3.41
CA ALA A 241 1.73 -6.70 -2.77
C ALA A 241 1.39 -7.93 -3.63
N LYS A 242 2.33 -8.87 -3.80
CA LYS A 242 2.02 -10.11 -4.52
C LYS A 242 0.74 -10.71 -3.92
N LEU A 243 -0.20 -11.17 -4.74
CA LEU A 243 -1.41 -11.80 -4.20
C LEU A 243 -1.08 -13.20 -3.72
N LEU A 244 -1.67 -13.61 -2.60
CA LEU A 244 -1.56 -14.98 -2.09
C LEU A 244 -2.97 -15.51 -1.89
N SER A 245 -3.14 -16.78 -2.24
CA SER A 245 -4.35 -17.51 -1.89
C SER A 245 -4.43 -17.63 -0.36
N LEU A 246 -5.64 -17.46 0.16
CA LEU A 246 -5.99 -17.78 1.54
C LEU A 246 -6.90 -19.02 1.49
N PRO A 247 -6.33 -20.24 1.52
CA PRO A 247 -7.11 -21.47 1.46
C PRO A 247 -8.16 -21.49 2.57
N GLY A 248 -9.40 -21.90 2.29
CA GLY A 248 -10.47 -21.90 3.30
C GLY A 248 -11.20 -20.56 3.49
N PHE A 249 -10.68 -19.44 2.94
CA PHE A 249 -11.31 -18.14 3.13
C PHE A 249 -12.69 -18.05 2.46
N ASN A 250 -12.83 -18.60 1.26
CA ASN A 250 -14.09 -18.59 0.53
C ASN A 250 -15.15 -19.39 1.28
N GLU A 251 -14.80 -20.60 1.72
CA GLU A 251 -15.63 -21.49 2.51
C GLU A 251 -16.07 -20.83 3.82
N PHE A 252 -15.14 -20.13 4.50
CA PHE A 252 -15.45 -19.32 5.67
C PHE A 252 -16.48 -18.23 5.36
N VAL A 253 -16.35 -17.51 4.24
CA VAL A 253 -17.31 -16.46 3.84
C VAL A 253 -18.68 -17.05 3.52
N TYR A 254 -18.75 -18.14 2.74
CA TYR A 254 -20.00 -18.84 2.42
C TYR A 254 -20.70 -19.34 3.70
N LYS A 255 -19.97 -20.01 4.59
CA LYS A 255 -20.48 -20.48 5.89
C LYS A 255 -20.98 -19.31 6.74
N ALA A 256 -20.22 -18.21 6.81
CA ALA A 256 -20.61 -17.02 7.59
C ALA A 256 -21.85 -16.31 7.03
N ARG A 257 -22.13 -16.46 5.73
CA ARG A 257 -23.34 -15.94 5.08
C ARG A 257 -24.52 -16.92 5.10
N GLY A 258 -24.33 -18.15 5.58
CA GLY A 258 -25.37 -19.17 5.61
C GLY A 258 -25.70 -19.75 4.23
N THR A 259 -24.85 -19.53 3.23
CA THR A 259 -25.01 -20.02 1.87
C THR A 259 -24.09 -21.24 1.67
N THR A 260 -24.44 -22.37 2.26
CA THR A 260 -23.67 -23.62 2.08
C THR A 260 -23.99 -24.40 0.81
N ASP A 261 -25.01 -24.02 0.03
CA ASP A 261 -25.37 -24.77 -1.17
C ASP A 261 -25.57 -23.89 -2.41
N VAL A 262 -24.83 -24.23 -3.46
CA VAL A 262 -25.08 -23.82 -4.84
C VAL A 262 -26.41 -24.46 -5.25
N GLY A 263 -27.49 -23.73 -5.02
CA GLY A 263 -28.80 -24.00 -5.59
C GLY A 263 -29.88 -24.42 -4.58
N HIS A 264 -30.49 -23.45 -3.89
CA HIS A 264 -31.96 -23.39 -3.83
C HIS A 264 -32.46 -22.09 -3.20
N ASN A 265 -33.40 -21.46 -3.93
CA ASN A 265 -34.51 -20.61 -3.52
C ASN A 265 -34.37 -19.67 -2.31
N ASP A 266 -34.45 -18.38 -2.66
CA ASP A 266 -35.11 -17.33 -1.89
C ASP A 266 -36.35 -17.87 -1.15
N ARG A 267 -36.31 -17.84 0.20
CA ARG A 267 -37.44 -17.66 1.16
C ARG A 267 -37.13 -18.26 2.55
N ALA A 268 -36.00 -17.89 3.14
CA ALA A 268 -35.82 -18.00 4.59
C ALA A 268 -35.46 -16.62 5.18
N GLU A 269 -36.27 -15.62 4.84
CA GLU A 269 -36.43 -14.45 5.70
C GLU A 269 -37.24 -14.87 6.94
N SER A 270 -36.59 -15.26 8.04
CA SER A 270 -37.20 -15.14 9.37
C SER A 270 -36.18 -15.32 10.50
N GLU A 271 -36.08 -14.27 11.32
CA GLU A 271 -35.75 -14.28 12.75
C GLU A 271 -34.28 -14.33 13.24
N VAL A 272 -33.28 -14.71 12.45
CA VAL A 272 -31.86 -14.54 12.87
C VAL A 272 -31.28 -13.18 12.46
N GLN A 273 -31.90 -12.50 11.49
CA GLN A 273 -31.35 -11.30 10.83
C GLN A 273 -31.43 -9.98 11.63
N ARG A 274 -32.16 -9.88 12.76
CA ARG A 274 -32.46 -8.58 13.40
C ARG A 274 -31.54 -8.15 14.55
N LYS A 275 -30.59 -8.97 15.00
CA LYS A 275 -29.69 -8.61 16.12
C LYS A 275 -28.25 -9.12 16.00
N SER A 276 -27.71 -9.28 14.80
CA SER A 276 -26.24 -9.34 14.67
C SER A 276 -25.69 -7.93 14.86
N LYS A 277 -25.49 -7.50 16.12
CA LYS A 277 -24.62 -6.37 16.49
C LYS A 277 -23.18 -6.76 16.16
N THR A 278 -22.85 -6.88 14.88
CA THR A 278 -21.47 -7.02 14.44
C THR A 278 -21.00 -5.65 14.00
N CYS A 279 -20.03 -5.11 14.73
CA CYS A 279 -19.53 -3.73 14.68
C CYS A 279 -20.46 -2.69 15.32
N ASN A 280 -19.87 -1.62 15.84
CA ASN A 280 -20.52 -0.41 16.38
C ASN A 280 -21.24 0.42 15.31
N GLN A 281 -21.66 -0.20 14.20
CA GLN A 281 -22.34 0.45 13.10
C GLN A 281 -23.70 -0.17 12.85
N VAL A 282 -24.66 0.71 12.58
CA VAL A 282 -25.88 0.36 11.88
C VAL A 282 -25.55 0.43 10.40
N CYS A 283 -25.38 -0.73 9.77
CA CYS A 283 -25.13 -0.83 8.35
C CYS A 283 -26.32 -1.54 7.70
N ASP A 284 -27.25 -0.75 7.16
CA ASP A 284 -28.52 -1.24 6.61
C ASP A 284 -28.33 -2.18 5.41
N TYR A 285 -27.19 -2.06 4.73
CA TYR A 285 -26.88 -2.82 3.50
C TYR A 285 -25.87 -3.96 3.71
N CYS A 286 -25.24 -4.08 4.88
CA CYS A 286 -24.19 -5.10 5.09
C CYS A 286 -24.74 -6.54 5.12
N SER A 287 -26.04 -6.68 5.44
CA SER A 287 -26.78 -7.94 5.36
C SER A 287 -27.08 -8.36 3.91
N LEU A 288 -27.11 -7.41 2.97
CA LEU A 288 -27.43 -7.64 1.56
C LEU A 288 -26.22 -8.07 0.72
N LEU A 289 -25.00 -7.87 1.24
CA LEU A 289 -23.78 -8.28 0.55
C LEU A 289 -23.70 -9.80 0.45
N THR A 290 -23.61 -10.28 -0.78
CA THR A 290 -23.42 -11.70 -1.12
C THR A 290 -22.02 -12.18 -0.73
N ALA A 291 -21.85 -13.50 -0.62
CA ALA A 291 -20.53 -14.10 -0.41
C ALA A 291 -19.56 -13.75 -1.55
N GLU A 292 -20.04 -13.78 -2.79
CA GLU A 292 -19.25 -13.47 -3.98
C GLU A 292 -18.76 -12.02 -4.00
N GLU A 293 -19.60 -11.06 -3.64
CA GLU A 293 -19.18 -9.65 -3.55
C GLU A 293 -18.03 -9.48 -2.54
N ILE A 294 -18.09 -10.15 -1.38
CA ILE A 294 -17.06 -10.09 -0.34
C ILE A 294 -15.76 -10.77 -0.80
N ILE A 295 -15.87 -11.92 -1.46
CA ILE A 295 -14.71 -12.68 -1.97
C ILE A 295 -14.01 -11.91 -3.09
N ASN A 296 -14.80 -11.25 -3.95
CA ASN A 296 -14.30 -10.49 -5.10
C ASN A 296 -13.88 -9.06 -4.74
N GLU A 297 -14.00 -8.64 -3.48
CA GLU A 297 -13.45 -7.36 -3.03
C GLU A 297 -11.94 -7.28 -3.23
N ASN A 298 -11.40 -6.06 -3.27
CA ASN A 298 -9.99 -5.83 -3.55
C ASN A 298 -9.07 -6.57 -2.54
N PRO A 299 -8.29 -7.57 -2.98
CA PRO A 299 -7.53 -8.45 -2.09
C PRO A 299 -6.20 -7.84 -1.60
N THR A 300 -5.87 -6.60 -1.99
CA THR A 300 -4.56 -5.95 -1.74
C THR A 300 -4.13 -6.02 -0.28
N LEU A 301 -5.06 -5.83 0.67
CA LEU A 301 -4.76 -5.80 2.09
C LEU A 301 -5.04 -7.13 2.80
N SER A 302 -5.60 -8.12 2.11
CA SER A 302 -6.04 -9.39 2.72
C SER A 302 -4.87 -10.10 3.41
N PHE A 303 -3.72 -10.23 2.73
CA PHE A 303 -2.53 -10.84 3.32
C PHE A 303 -1.97 -10.00 4.47
N ALA A 304 -1.92 -8.66 4.35
CA ALA A 304 -1.43 -7.80 5.43
C ALA A 304 -2.30 -7.93 6.70
N ILE A 305 -3.63 -8.00 6.54
CA ILE A 305 -4.57 -8.23 7.65
C ILE A 305 -4.36 -9.62 8.25
N TYR A 306 -4.23 -10.65 7.41
CA TYR A 306 -3.99 -12.02 7.83
C TYR A 306 -2.67 -12.15 8.61
N ALA A 307 -1.58 -11.61 8.05
CA ALA A 307 -0.27 -11.55 8.68
C ALA A 307 -0.28 -10.77 9.99
N ALA A 308 -1.06 -9.68 10.11
CA ALA A 308 -1.15 -8.92 11.35
C ALA A 308 -1.70 -9.76 12.51
N VAL A 309 -2.74 -10.56 12.26
CA VAL A 309 -3.33 -11.46 13.26
C VAL A 309 -2.35 -12.58 13.62
N TYR A 310 -1.72 -13.20 12.63
CA TYR A 310 -0.72 -14.25 12.86
C TYR A 310 0.51 -13.74 13.61
N THR A 311 0.94 -12.52 13.35
CA THR A 311 2.06 -11.87 14.08
C THR A 311 1.76 -11.75 15.57
N ILE A 312 0.54 -11.31 15.91
CA ILE A 312 0.08 -11.23 17.30
C ILE A 312 0.03 -12.63 17.91
N ALA A 313 -0.50 -13.62 17.19
CA ALA A 313 -0.62 -15.00 17.67
C ALA A 313 0.73 -15.66 17.92
N HIS A 314 1.69 -15.53 16.99
CA HIS A 314 3.04 -16.07 17.15
C HIS A 314 3.82 -15.37 18.27
N ALA A 315 3.67 -14.05 18.43
CA ALA A 315 4.25 -13.34 19.57
C ALA A 315 3.66 -13.84 20.89
N LEU A 316 2.34 -13.99 20.97
CA LEU A 316 1.66 -14.51 22.15
C LEU A 316 2.08 -15.94 22.47
N HIS A 317 2.23 -16.79 21.45
CA HIS A 317 2.68 -18.17 21.60
C HIS A 317 4.07 -18.26 22.23
N LYS A 318 4.99 -17.38 21.82
CA LYS A 318 6.32 -17.26 22.45
C LYS A 318 6.25 -16.73 23.88
N VAL A 319 5.44 -15.69 24.14
CA VAL A 319 5.27 -15.12 25.49
C VAL A 319 4.70 -16.13 26.48
N LEU A 320 3.74 -16.94 26.03
CA LEU A 320 3.14 -18.01 26.83
C LEU A 320 4.01 -19.27 26.91
N GLN A 321 5.15 -19.29 26.22
CA GLN A 321 6.05 -20.43 26.14
C GLN A 321 5.30 -21.72 25.82
N CYS A 322 4.42 -21.66 24.82
CA CYS A 322 3.62 -22.80 24.38
C CYS A 322 4.51 -23.89 23.77
N HIS A 323 5.16 -24.71 24.60
CA HIS A 323 5.88 -25.91 24.19
C HIS A 323 4.97 -27.13 24.31
N MET A 324 5.27 -28.19 23.56
CA MET A 324 4.37 -29.35 23.39
C MET A 324 3.97 -30.08 24.69
N ASN A 325 4.49 -29.75 25.88
CA ASN A 325 4.09 -30.40 27.15
C ASN A 325 4.08 -29.48 28.39
N GLU A 326 4.46 -28.19 28.28
CA GLU A 326 4.55 -27.28 29.42
C GLU A 326 3.89 -25.95 29.05
N PHE A 327 2.63 -25.79 29.44
CA PHE A 327 1.90 -24.53 29.29
C PHE A 327 1.82 -23.84 30.65
N HIS A 328 2.55 -22.73 30.82
CA HIS A 328 2.49 -21.95 32.05
C HIS A 328 1.23 -21.08 32.08
N LYS A 329 0.12 -21.65 32.58
CA LYS A 329 -1.21 -20.98 32.74
C LYS A 329 -1.19 -19.66 33.54
N ASN A 330 -0.11 -19.37 34.28
CA ASN A 330 -0.09 -18.30 35.29
C ASN A 330 0.65 -17.01 34.87
N THR A 331 1.10 -16.89 33.62
CA THR A 331 1.79 -15.67 33.18
C THR A 331 0.77 -14.60 32.77
N VAL A 332 0.63 -13.55 33.59
CA VAL A 332 -0.14 -12.35 33.21
C VAL A 332 0.54 -11.70 32.00
N THR A 333 -0.07 -11.88 30.82
CA THR A 333 0.46 -11.36 29.56
C THR A 333 0.29 -9.85 29.52
N LYS A 334 1.41 -9.13 29.32
CA LYS A 334 1.42 -7.67 29.18
C LYS A 334 1.76 -7.26 27.74
N PRO A 335 1.24 -6.13 27.22
CA PRO A 335 1.43 -5.76 25.82
C PRO A 335 2.90 -5.62 25.38
N TYR A 336 3.76 -5.05 26.24
CA TYR A 336 5.19 -4.91 25.94
C TYR A 336 5.93 -6.26 25.77
N MET A 337 5.41 -7.34 26.38
CA MET A 337 6.00 -8.68 26.20
C MET A 337 5.80 -9.16 24.77
N LEU A 338 4.62 -8.92 24.18
CA LEU A 338 4.36 -9.23 22.78
C LEU A 338 5.28 -8.41 21.88
N LEU A 339 5.42 -7.11 22.14
CA LEU A 339 6.29 -6.23 21.35
C LEU A 339 7.74 -6.75 21.32
N GLY A 340 8.27 -7.19 22.47
CA GLY A 340 9.60 -7.77 22.58
C GLY A 340 9.78 -9.06 21.77
N GLU A 341 8.75 -9.90 21.67
CA GLU A 341 8.77 -11.13 20.88
C GLU A 341 8.54 -10.88 19.38
N ILE A 342 7.72 -9.89 18.99
CA ILE A 342 7.47 -9.54 17.58
C ILE A 342 8.78 -9.27 16.85
N LYS A 343 9.74 -8.56 17.47
CA LYS A 343 11.04 -8.25 16.85
C LYS A 343 11.85 -9.51 16.49
N LYS A 344 11.61 -10.60 17.21
CA LYS A 344 12.33 -11.88 17.07
C LYS A 344 11.55 -12.90 16.23
N LEU A 345 10.43 -12.49 15.62
CA LEU A 345 9.62 -13.37 14.79
C LEU A 345 10.28 -13.61 13.44
N ASP A 346 10.26 -14.88 13.05
CA ASP A 346 10.74 -15.37 11.77
C ASP A 346 9.95 -16.66 11.49
N PHE A 347 8.86 -16.57 10.72
CA PHE A 347 7.98 -17.72 10.46
C PHE A 347 7.38 -17.69 9.05
N PRO A 348 7.13 -18.86 8.43
CA PRO A 348 6.44 -18.94 7.15
C PRO A 348 4.92 -18.74 7.33
N LEU A 349 4.30 -18.01 6.41
CA LEU A 349 2.86 -17.79 6.35
C LEU A 349 2.40 -17.72 4.89
N SER A 350 1.56 -18.67 4.48
CA SER A 350 0.98 -18.77 3.13
C SER A 350 2.02 -18.62 2.00
N GLY A 351 3.19 -19.25 2.14
CA GLY A 351 4.27 -19.21 1.15
C GLY A 351 5.18 -17.98 1.21
N ARG A 352 5.08 -17.14 2.25
CA ARG A 352 6.03 -16.04 2.52
C ARG A 352 6.69 -16.15 3.88
N GLN A 353 7.91 -15.65 3.96
CA GLN A 353 8.53 -15.42 5.25
C GLN A 353 7.99 -14.13 5.86
N VAL A 354 7.47 -14.19 7.09
CA VAL A 354 7.11 -13.03 7.89
C VAL A 354 8.23 -12.75 8.88
N LYS A 355 8.89 -11.61 8.67
CA LYS A 355 10.02 -11.12 9.46
C LYS A 355 10.01 -9.61 9.47
N TYR A 356 10.58 -9.03 10.53
CA TYR A 356 10.62 -7.60 10.77
C TYR A 356 12.05 -7.08 10.87
N ASP A 357 12.29 -5.89 10.35
CA ASP A 357 13.55 -5.17 10.54
C ASP A 357 13.60 -4.44 11.90
N ASP A 358 14.68 -3.68 12.15
CA ASP A 358 14.83 -2.88 13.37
C ASP A 358 13.76 -1.79 13.55
N ASN A 359 13.09 -1.39 12.46
CA ASN A 359 11.97 -0.47 12.44
C ASN A 359 10.61 -1.18 12.44
N TYR A 360 10.56 -2.48 12.75
CA TYR A 360 9.34 -3.28 12.71
C TYR A 360 8.59 -3.19 11.36
N ASP A 361 9.35 -2.97 10.28
CA ASP A 361 8.87 -2.98 8.92
C ASP A 361 9.04 -4.39 8.32
N PRO A 362 8.08 -4.86 7.52
CA PRO A 362 8.07 -6.23 7.04
C PRO A 362 9.00 -6.41 5.84
N THR A 363 9.32 -7.66 5.55
CA THR A 363 9.96 -8.09 4.29
C THR A 363 9.18 -7.57 3.06
N ILE A 364 9.87 -7.22 1.97
CA ILE A 364 9.24 -6.60 0.80
C ILE A 364 9.08 -7.60 -0.35
N SER A 365 7.86 -7.69 -0.87
CA SER A 365 7.51 -8.49 -2.05
C SER A 365 6.35 -7.84 -2.83
N TYR A 366 6.69 -7.07 -3.85
CA TYR A 366 5.75 -6.42 -4.75
C TYR A 366 5.62 -7.15 -6.10
N ALA A 367 4.45 -7.02 -6.70
CA ALA A 367 4.17 -7.31 -8.10
C ALA A 367 3.98 -6.00 -8.87
N VAL A 368 4.44 -5.98 -10.11
CA VAL A 368 4.01 -5.00 -11.12
C VAL A 368 2.89 -5.63 -11.90
N VAL A 369 1.75 -4.97 -11.95
CA VAL A 369 0.55 -5.43 -12.66
C VAL A 369 0.17 -4.46 -13.76
N LEU A 370 -0.26 -4.98 -14.90
CA LEU A 370 -0.82 -4.24 -16.00
C LEU A 370 -2.34 -4.38 -15.97
N TRP A 371 -3.07 -3.28 -16.17
CA TRP A 371 -4.51 -3.35 -16.40
C TRP A 371 -4.78 -3.78 -17.83
N ARG A 372 -5.39 -4.96 -17.99
CA ARG A 372 -5.90 -5.47 -19.26
C ARG A 372 -7.35 -5.04 -19.40
N THR A 373 -7.55 -3.87 -19.99
CA THR A 373 -8.87 -3.30 -20.32
C THR A 373 -9.32 -3.66 -21.74
N ASP A 374 -8.47 -4.35 -22.50
CA ASP A 374 -8.74 -4.92 -23.83
C ASP A 374 -9.54 -6.24 -23.76
N VAL A 375 -9.73 -6.80 -22.56
CA VAL A 375 -10.49 -8.04 -22.32
C VAL A 375 -11.73 -7.74 -21.48
N ASN A 376 -12.78 -8.56 -21.65
CA ASN A 376 -14.02 -8.44 -20.89
C ASN A 376 -14.33 -9.77 -20.16
N PRO A 377 -14.41 -9.80 -18.82
CA PRO A 377 -14.16 -8.69 -17.90
C PRO A 377 -12.68 -8.26 -17.88
N PRO A 378 -12.37 -7.01 -17.49
CA PRO A 378 -10.99 -6.54 -17.34
C PRO A 378 -10.19 -7.38 -16.36
N GLN A 379 -8.89 -7.51 -16.60
CA GLN A 379 -7.98 -8.35 -15.80
C GLN A 379 -6.74 -7.58 -15.34
N PHE A 380 -6.07 -8.12 -14.32
CA PHE A 380 -4.77 -7.62 -13.85
C PHE A 380 -3.71 -8.67 -14.17
N GLU A 381 -2.80 -8.34 -15.07
CA GLU A 381 -1.74 -9.25 -15.51
C GLU A 381 -0.44 -8.90 -14.80
N MET A 382 0.21 -9.88 -14.16
CA MET A 382 1.53 -9.66 -13.55
C MET A 382 2.58 -9.56 -14.66
N VAL A 383 3.25 -8.41 -14.76
CA VAL A 383 4.28 -8.14 -15.76
C VAL A 383 5.67 -7.97 -15.15
N GLY A 384 5.78 -8.04 -13.83
CA GLY A 384 7.05 -7.85 -13.13
C GLY A 384 6.95 -8.09 -11.65
N SER A 385 8.11 -8.07 -10.98
CA SER A 385 8.20 -8.27 -9.54
C SER A 385 9.35 -7.49 -8.93
N TYR A 386 9.22 -7.22 -7.63
CA TYR A 386 10.27 -6.61 -6.81
C TYR A 386 10.32 -7.31 -5.47
N GLU A 387 11.45 -7.94 -5.20
CA GLU A 387 11.73 -8.62 -3.93
C GLU A 387 13.01 -8.06 -3.34
N LYS A 388 13.06 -8.00 -2.01
CA LYS A 388 14.23 -7.53 -1.27
C LYS A 388 14.45 -8.43 -0.08
N HIS A 389 15.15 -9.55 -0.27
CA HIS A 389 15.77 -10.37 0.79
C HIS A 389 16.64 -11.53 0.25
N PRO A 390 17.94 -11.63 0.59
CA PRO A 390 18.83 -10.59 1.15
C PRO A 390 19.23 -9.54 0.09
N GLU A 391 19.20 -9.91 -1.19
CA GLU A 391 19.50 -9.03 -2.32
C GLU A 391 18.21 -8.46 -2.92
N MET A 392 18.35 -7.37 -3.68
CA MET A 392 17.24 -6.78 -4.43
C MET A 392 17.12 -7.46 -5.79
N TYR A 393 15.93 -7.98 -6.09
CA TYR A 393 15.58 -8.54 -7.38
C TYR A 393 14.41 -7.76 -7.97
N PHE A 394 14.63 -7.11 -9.11
CA PHE A 394 13.62 -6.34 -9.83
C PHE A 394 13.56 -6.78 -11.27
N THR A 395 12.36 -7.14 -11.73
CA THR A 395 12.11 -7.57 -13.10
C THR A 395 10.85 -6.94 -13.66
N ILE A 396 10.90 -6.65 -14.96
CA ILE A 396 9.74 -6.34 -15.80
C ILE A 396 9.92 -7.11 -17.10
N ASP A 397 8.88 -7.86 -17.49
CA ASP A 397 8.77 -8.45 -18.80
C ASP A 397 8.13 -7.44 -19.77
N ASN A 398 8.97 -6.81 -20.59
CA ASN A 398 8.52 -5.82 -21.57
C ASN A 398 7.59 -6.42 -22.64
N SER A 399 7.64 -7.73 -22.90
CA SER A 399 6.83 -8.38 -23.94
C SER A 399 5.35 -8.46 -23.56
N LEU A 400 5.04 -8.45 -22.26
CA LEU A 400 3.69 -8.47 -21.73
C LEU A 400 3.04 -7.07 -21.72
N ILE A 401 3.84 -6.00 -21.85
CA ILE A 401 3.34 -4.63 -21.77
C ILE A 401 2.92 -4.12 -23.15
N ARG A 402 1.60 -4.01 -23.35
CA ARG A 402 1.01 -3.45 -24.55
C ARG A 402 0.80 -1.95 -24.38
N TRP A 403 1.71 -1.17 -24.95
CA TRP A 403 1.60 0.29 -24.92
C TRP A 403 0.54 0.81 -25.90
N HIS A 404 -0.21 1.82 -25.48
CA HIS A 404 -1.26 2.43 -26.31
C HIS A 404 -0.69 3.12 -27.58
N ASN A 405 0.55 3.64 -27.51
CA ASN A 405 1.20 4.34 -28.61
C ASN A 405 1.88 3.39 -29.62
N ASN A 406 1.09 2.66 -30.42
CA ASN A 406 1.56 1.72 -31.45
C ASN A 406 2.49 0.62 -30.92
N GLY A 407 2.35 0.25 -29.64
CA GLY A 407 3.18 -0.77 -28.99
C GLY A 407 4.56 -0.28 -28.51
N TYR A 408 4.91 1.00 -28.70
CA TYR A 408 6.18 1.55 -28.22
C TYR A 408 6.04 2.18 -26.84
N VAL A 409 7.11 2.07 -26.03
CA VAL A 409 7.23 2.76 -24.74
C VAL A 409 7.00 4.26 -24.95
N PRO A 410 6.01 4.89 -24.27
CA PRO A 410 5.74 6.31 -24.41
C PRO A 410 6.95 7.16 -24.02
N PHE A 411 7.26 8.19 -24.83
CA PHE A 411 8.32 9.13 -24.50
C PHE A 411 7.84 10.06 -23.38
N SER A 412 8.61 10.15 -22.28
CA SER A 412 8.33 11.07 -21.17
C SER A 412 9.62 11.65 -20.62
N ASN A 413 10.40 12.29 -21.51
CA ASN A 413 11.61 13.03 -21.14
C ASN A 413 11.44 14.51 -21.46
N CYS A 414 12.11 15.38 -20.70
CA CYS A 414 11.93 16.82 -20.87
C CYS A 414 12.47 17.32 -22.22
N SER A 415 13.54 16.68 -22.70
CA SER A 415 14.22 17.05 -23.94
C SER A 415 14.61 15.80 -24.70
N VAL A 416 14.51 15.88 -26.03
CA VAL A 416 14.98 14.84 -26.94
C VAL A 416 16.51 14.83 -26.92
N GLU A 417 17.10 13.64 -27.01
CA GLU A 417 18.55 13.50 -26.99
C GLU A 417 19.22 14.24 -28.16
N CYS A 418 20.40 14.83 -27.90
CA CYS A 418 21.12 15.59 -28.91
C CYS A 418 21.76 14.68 -29.95
N LYS A 419 21.58 15.04 -31.23
CA LYS A 419 22.26 14.38 -32.35
C LYS A 419 23.78 14.60 -32.28
N VAL A 420 24.52 13.72 -32.94
CA VAL A 420 25.97 13.85 -33.11
C VAL A 420 26.34 15.24 -33.64
N GLY A 421 27.41 15.83 -33.10
CA GLY A 421 27.82 17.21 -33.39
C GLY A 421 27.06 18.28 -32.61
N HIS A 422 26.13 17.91 -31.73
CA HIS A 422 25.46 18.82 -30.80
C HIS A 422 25.73 18.41 -29.34
N SER A 423 25.65 19.39 -28.46
CA SER A 423 25.91 19.26 -27.03
C SER A 423 24.74 19.79 -26.22
N ARG A 424 24.58 19.26 -25.00
CA ARG A 424 23.49 19.65 -24.12
C ARG A 424 23.80 20.99 -23.46
N LYS A 425 22.88 21.95 -23.58
CA LYS A 425 22.86 23.17 -22.76
C LYS A 425 21.61 23.13 -21.88
N THR A 426 21.79 22.95 -20.58
CA THR A 426 20.69 22.95 -19.60
C THR A 426 19.84 24.21 -19.73
N GLU A 427 18.53 24.03 -19.65
CA GLU A 427 17.54 25.09 -19.75
C GLU A 427 16.66 25.13 -18.49
N GLY A 428 16.39 26.34 -17.99
CA GLY A 428 15.52 26.54 -16.83
C GLY A 428 16.08 25.95 -15.54
N PHE A 429 15.16 25.56 -14.65
CA PHE A 429 15.48 25.08 -13.30
C PHE A 429 15.75 23.56 -13.25
N HIS A 430 15.20 22.79 -14.18
CA HIS A 430 15.25 21.33 -14.15
C HIS A 430 16.49 20.81 -14.89
N SER A 431 17.32 20.03 -14.18
CA SER A 431 18.58 19.49 -14.72
C SER A 431 18.42 18.53 -15.90
N CYS A 432 17.26 17.87 -16.04
CA CYS A 432 16.92 16.98 -17.14
C CYS A 432 16.49 17.72 -18.42
N CYS A 433 16.23 19.02 -18.36
CA CYS A 433 15.79 19.82 -19.50
C CYS A 433 16.99 20.52 -20.13
N PHE A 434 17.15 20.37 -21.45
CA PHE A 434 18.27 20.95 -22.18
C PHE A 434 17.93 21.22 -23.64
N THR A 435 18.61 22.21 -24.21
CA THR A 435 18.63 22.46 -25.66
C THR A 435 19.89 21.89 -26.28
N CYS A 436 19.81 21.49 -27.54
CA CYS A 436 20.94 20.97 -28.28
C CYS A 436 21.63 22.09 -29.05
N LYS A 437 22.87 22.42 -28.65
CA LYS A 437 23.70 23.41 -29.33
C LYS A 437 24.75 22.77 -30.21
N LYS A 438 24.86 23.22 -31.46
CA LYS A 438 25.89 22.77 -32.39
C LYS A 438 27.28 23.02 -31.79
N CYS A 439 28.14 22.01 -31.86
CA CYS A 439 29.51 22.12 -31.38
C CYS A 439 30.30 23.10 -32.25
N PRO A 440 31.21 23.90 -31.67
CA PRO A 440 32.15 24.68 -32.45
C PRO A 440 33.04 23.79 -33.33
N PRO A 441 33.66 24.34 -34.40
CA PRO A 441 34.64 23.62 -35.19
C PRO A 441 35.78 23.07 -34.31
N ASN A 442 36.29 21.88 -34.64
CA ASN A 442 37.38 21.19 -33.92
C ASN A 442 37.08 20.77 -32.47
N ASN A 443 35.79 20.68 -32.12
CA ASN A 443 35.33 20.14 -30.85
C ASN A 443 34.55 18.85 -31.03
N TYR A 444 34.64 17.96 -30.05
CA TYR A 444 33.83 16.75 -29.97
C TYR A 444 33.14 16.66 -28.60
N VAL A 445 32.04 15.92 -28.55
CA VAL A 445 31.32 15.63 -27.31
C VAL A 445 31.83 14.30 -26.77
N ASN A 446 32.37 14.31 -25.56
CA ASN A 446 32.83 13.09 -24.90
C ASN A 446 31.65 12.39 -24.22
N PHE A 447 31.19 11.28 -24.80
CA PHE A 447 30.07 10.49 -24.29
C PHE A 447 30.41 9.63 -23.07
N SER A 448 31.68 9.57 -22.64
CA SER A 448 32.14 8.75 -21.51
C SER A 448 31.92 9.41 -20.13
N ARG A 449 31.51 10.68 -20.07
CA ARG A 449 31.22 11.40 -18.81
C ARG A 449 29.73 11.71 -18.67
N LYS A 450 29.20 11.53 -17.46
CA LYS A 450 27.81 11.83 -17.03
C LYS A 450 27.31 13.26 -17.35
N TYR A 451 28.20 14.16 -17.77
CA TYR A 451 27.90 15.49 -18.25
C TYR A 451 28.52 15.68 -19.65
N LEU A 452 27.67 15.72 -20.67
CA LEU A 452 28.06 15.93 -22.07
C LEU A 452 28.47 17.39 -22.30
N ARG A 453 29.69 17.74 -21.89
CA ARG A 453 30.37 19.00 -22.25
C ARG A 453 31.33 18.74 -23.41
N TRP A 454 31.48 19.71 -24.31
CA TRP A 454 32.45 19.65 -25.39
C TRP A 454 33.89 19.75 -24.85
N GLN A 455 34.81 19.02 -25.47
CA GLN A 455 36.25 19.11 -25.22
C GLN A 455 36.93 19.59 -26.52
N SER A 456 38.03 20.34 -26.37
CA SER A 456 38.86 20.76 -27.50
C SER A 456 39.79 19.63 -27.91
N MET A 457 39.95 19.41 -29.22
CA MET A 457 41.01 18.53 -29.72
C MET A 457 42.36 19.13 -29.34
N THR A 458 43.11 18.42 -28.50
CA THR A 458 44.54 18.68 -28.31
C THR A 458 45.25 17.90 -29.41
N THR A 459 45.95 18.63 -30.28
CA THR A 459 46.85 18.08 -31.31
C THR A 459 47.96 17.27 -30.71
#